data_AF-A0A8J4Y369-F1
#
_entry.id   AF-A0A8J4Y369-F1
#
_cell.length_a   1.000
_cell.length_b   1.000
_cell.length_c   1.000
_cell.angle_alpha   90.00
_cell.angle_beta   90.00
_cell.angle_gamma   90.00
#
_symmetry.space_group_name_H-M   'P 1'
#
loop_
_entity.id
_entity.type
_entity.pdbx_description
1 polymer ?
#
loop_
_entity_poly.entity_id
_entity_poly.type
_entity_poly.pdbx_seq_one_letter_code
_entity_poly.pdbx_strand_id
1 'polypeptide(L)'
;MLVALTSLLSLLAQRLTPLYIMVRERTFIAVKPDGVQRGLTGEIIKRFEAKGFKLAGMKFMQASEEHLKKHYADLADKPFYAGLCKYMSSAPLVAMCWEGTGVVKTARTMMGETRPADSKPGTIRGDFCIEVGRQVFITSV
;
A
#
# COMPACT_ATOMS: atom_id res chain seq x y z
N MET A 1 38.57 10.96 30.24
CA MET A 1 37.47 11.88 29.88
C MET A 1 36.72 11.45 28.62
N LEU A 2 37.42 11.10 27.51
CA LEU A 2 36.78 10.72 26.23
C LEU A 2 35.95 9.41 26.28
N VAL A 3 36.38 8.41 27.06
CA VAL A 3 35.69 7.11 27.20
C VAL A 3 34.36 7.21 27.97
N ALA A 4 34.26 8.20 28.87
CA ALA A 4 33.02 8.45 29.60
C ALA A 4 31.95 9.09 28.71
N LEU A 5 32.37 9.93 27.75
CA LEU A 5 31.46 10.61 26.83
C LEU A 5 30.82 9.64 25.82
N THR A 6 31.59 8.70 25.28
CA THR A 6 31.10 7.68 24.35
C THR A 6 30.14 6.70 25.04
N SER A 7 30.42 6.33 26.29
CA SER A 7 29.56 5.47 27.11
C SER A 7 28.24 6.15 27.47
N LEU A 8 28.24 7.47 27.69
CA LEU A 8 27.04 8.25 27.97
C LEU A 8 26.16 8.43 26.72
N LEU A 9 26.78 8.66 25.56
CA LEU A 9 26.08 8.74 24.26
C LEU A 9 25.44 7.41 23.87
N SER A 10 26.12 6.28 24.10
CA SER A 10 25.53 4.95 23.86
C SER A 10 24.42 4.61 24.85
N LEU A 11 24.54 4.99 26.14
CA LEU A 11 23.46 4.85 27.12
C LEU A 11 22.23 5.70 26.78
N LEU A 12 22.44 6.94 26.30
CA LEU A 12 21.37 7.83 25.84
C LEU A 12 20.69 7.25 24.59
N ALA A 13 21.46 6.76 23.61
CA ALA A 13 20.91 6.09 22.43
C ALA A 13 20.13 4.81 22.79
N GLN A 14 20.62 4.03 23.76
CA GLN A 14 19.97 2.81 24.28
C GLN A 14 18.73 3.09 25.14
N ARG A 15 18.63 4.28 25.76
CA ARG A 15 17.43 4.74 26.49
C ARG A 15 16.40 5.41 25.59
N LEU A 16 16.81 5.91 24.42
CA LEU A 16 15.92 6.47 23.39
C LEU A 16 15.41 5.41 22.40
N THR A 17 16.09 4.27 22.25
CA THR A 17 15.67 3.18 21.36
C THR A 17 14.35 2.52 21.74
N PRO A 18 14.00 2.31 23.04
CA PRO A 18 12.69 1.80 23.44
C PRO A 18 11.55 2.78 23.13
N LEU A 19 11.84 4.09 23.01
CA LEU A 19 10.85 5.10 22.62
C LEU A 19 10.57 5.12 21.11
N TYR A 20 11.46 4.53 20.29
CA TYR A 20 11.35 4.48 18.83
C TYR A 20 10.70 3.19 18.32
N ILE A 21 10.40 2.21 19.19
CA ILE A 21 9.46 1.13 18.88
C ILE A 21 8.04 1.65 19.09
N MET A 22 7.70 2.72 18.37
CA MET A 22 6.31 3.03 18.11
C MET A 22 5.84 1.92 17.19
N VAL A 23 4.82 1.15 17.58
CA VAL A 23 4.15 0.22 16.67
C VAL A 23 3.68 1.05 15.48
N ARG A 24 4.45 1.03 14.39
CA ARG A 24 4.13 1.80 13.20
C ARG A 24 3.00 1.06 12.52
N GLU A 25 1.83 1.68 12.50
CA GLU A 25 0.68 1.21 11.73
C GLU A 25 1.15 0.81 10.33
N ARG A 26 0.65 -0.32 9.85
CA ARG A 26 0.98 -0.87 8.53
C ARG A 26 -0.28 -0.97 7.70
N THR A 27 -0.16 -0.74 6.41
CA THR A 27 -1.22 -1.04 5.45
C THR A 27 -0.68 -1.85 4.29
N PHE A 28 -1.49 -2.81 3.84
CA PHE A 28 -1.24 -3.52 2.61
C PHE A 28 -1.76 -2.69 1.44
N ILE A 29 -0.95 -2.61 0.41
CA ILE A 29 -1.25 -1.93 -0.84
C ILE A 29 -0.85 -2.85 -1.98
N ALA A 30 -1.65 -2.91 -3.05
CA ALA A 30 -1.22 -3.53 -4.29
C ALA A 30 -1.48 -2.67 -5.52
N VAL A 31 -0.49 -2.61 -6.41
CA VAL A 31 -0.66 -2.17 -7.79
C VAL A 31 -1.25 -3.33 -8.56
N LYS A 32 -2.48 -3.16 -9.05
CA LYS A 32 -3.23 -4.19 -9.78
C LYS A 32 -2.63 -4.45 -11.17
N PRO A 33 -3.04 -5.52 -11.88
CA PRO A 33 -2.45 -5.87 -13.17
C PRO A 33 -2.48 -4.74 -14.21
N ASP A 34 -3.55 -3.94 -14.28
CA ASP A 34 -3.64 -2.77 -15.14
C ASP A 34 -2.62 -1.67 -14.78
N GLY A 35 -2.42 -1.41 -13.49
CA GLY A 35 -1.41 -0.46 -13.02
C GLY A 35 0.01 -0.89 -13.38
N VAL A 36 0.30 -2.18 -13.28
CA VAL A 36 1.58 -2.77 -13.70
C VAL A 36 1.76 -2.65 -15.22
N GLN A 37 0.77 -3.07 -16.01
CA GLN A 37 0.81 -3.02 -17.47
C GLN A 37 0.97 -1.60 -18.01
N ARG A 38 0.40 -0.61 -17.32
CA ARG A 38 0.52 0.82 -17.67
C ARG A 38 1.80 1.49 -17.17
N GLY A 39 2.70 0.75 -16.49
CA GLY A 39 3.96 1.30 -15.99
C GLY A 39 3.80 2.26 -14.80
N LEU A 40 2.70 2.17 -14.04
CA LEU A 40 2.38 3.12 -12.96
C LEU A 40 2.98 2.73 -11.60
N THR A 41 3.66 1.59 -11.49
CA THR A 41 4.25 1.11 -10.24
C THR A 41 5.18 2.14 -9.60
N GLY A 42 6.12 2.72 -10.37
CA GLY A 42 7.06 3.70 -9.85
C GLY A 42 6.39 5.00 -9.39
N GLU A 43 5.39 5.46 -10.14
CA GLU A 43 4.62 6.67 -9.78
C GLU A 43 3.84 6.47 -8.48
N ILE A 44 3.24 5.30 -8.28
CA ILE A 44 2.56 4.95 -7.05
C ILE A 44 3.55 4.91 -5.88
N ILE A 45 4.67 4.19 -6.01
CA ILE A 45 5.71 4.12 -4.96
C ILE A 45 6.20 5.52 -4.59
N LYS A 46 6.53 6.34 -5.59
CA LYS A 46 6.99 7.71 -5.41
C LYS A 46 6.02 8.54 -4.57
N ARG A 47 4.70 8.40 -4.75
CA ARG A 47 3.71 9.13 -3.95
C ARG A 47 3.74 8.75 -2.47
N PHE A 48 3.90 7.47 -2.15
CA PHE A 48 3.98 7.01 -0.76
C PHE A 48 5.32 7.39 -0.11
N GLU A 49 6.42 7.29 -0.83
CA GLU A 49 7.74 7.73 -0.35
C GLU A 49 7.76 9.25 -0.11
N ALA A 50 7.26 10.05 -1.07
CA ALA A 50 7.18 11.50 -0.95
C ALA A 50 6.26 11.95 0.20
N LYS A 51 5.28 11.12 0.58
CA LYS A 51 4.43 11.38 1.75
C LYS A 51 5.15 11.12 3.08
N GLY A 52 6.30 10.42 3.05
CA GLY A 52 7.08 10.06 4.23
C GLY A 52 6.74 8.69 4.81
N PHE A 53 5.98 7.85 4.10
CA PHE A 53 5.75 6.46 4.52
C PHE A 53 6.97 5.59 4.20
N LYS A 54 7.22 4.61 5.07
CA LYS A 54 8.32 3.66 4.91
C LYS A 54 7.82 2.40 4.20
N LEU A 55 8.50 1.98 3.13
CA LEU A 55 8.26 0.69 2.51
C LEU A 55 8.86 -0.42 3.39
N ALA A 56 8.01 -1.26 3.98
CA ALA A 56 8.43 -2.41 4.80
C ALA A 56 8.66 -3.69 4.01
N GLY A 57 8.02 -3.81 2.85
CA GLY A 57 8.16 -4.98 2.00
C GLY A 57 7.46 -4.78 0.68
N MET A 58 7.99 -5.40 -0.36
CA MET A 58 7.43 -5.37 -1.70
C MET A 58 7.67 -6.72 -2.38
N LYS A 59 6.72 -7.17 -3.18
CA LYS A 59 6.84 -8.38 -4.01
C LYS A 59 6.12 -8.21 -5.33
N PHE A 60 6.84 -8.41 -6.43
CA PHE A 60 6.24 -8.64 -7.75
C PHE A 60 5.80 -10.10 -7.82
N MET A 61 4.51 -10.34 -8.05
CA MET A 61 3.97 -11.70 -8.05
C MET A 61 2.73 -11.83 -8.92
N GLN A 62 2.48 -13.04 -9.41
CA GLN A 62 1.19 -13.43 -9.96
C GLN A 62 0.44 -14.24 -8.90
N ALA A 63 -0.69 -13.71 -8.42
CA ALA A 63 -1.51 -14.36 -7.40
C ALA A 63 -2.40 -15.44 -8.05
N SER A 64 -2.50 -16.61 -7.42
CA SER A 64 -3.46 -17.62 -7.86
C SER A 64 -4.89 -17.17 -7.56
N GLU A 65 -5.84 -17.64 -8.36
CA GLU A 65 -7.27 -17.36 -8.12
C GLU A 65 -7.71 -17.88 -6.74
N GLU A 66 -7.19 -19.01 -6.28
CA GLU A 66 -7.45 -19.55 -4.94
C GLU A 66 -7.00 -18.58 -3.83
N HIS A 67 -5.79 -18.01 -3.97
CA HIS A 67 -5.29 -17.02 -3.02
C HIS A 67 -6.17 -15.76 -3.00
N LEU A 68 -6.62 -15.31 -4.18
CA LEU A 68 -7.46 -14.12 -4.31
C LEU A 68 -8.87 -14.33 -3.78
N LYS A 69 -9.43 -15.53 -3.92
CA LYS A 69 -10.71 -15.90 -3.29
C LYS A 69 -10.63 -15.81 -1.76
N LYS A 70 -9.52 -16.23 -1.17
CA LYS A 70 -9.27 -16.08 0.28
C LYS A 70 -9.11 -14.60 0.66
N HIS A 71 -8.38 -13.82 -0.15
CA HIS A 71 -8.17 -12.40 0.09
C HIS A 71 -9.46 -11.57 0.02
N TYR A 72 -10.38 -11.91 -0.89
CA TYR A 72 -11.64 -11.22 -1.11
C TYR A 72 -12.86 -11.95 -0.52
N ALA A 73 -12.67 -12.81 0.49
CA ALA A 73 -13.74 -13.63 1.05
C ALA A 73 -14.96 -12.81 1.51
N ASP A 74 -14.73 -11.62 2.08
CA ASP A 74 -15.79 -10.69 2.52
C ASP A 74 -16.67 -10.16 1.38
N LEU A 75 -16.26 -10.35 0.13
CA LEU A 75 -16.98 -9.95 -1.07
C LEU A 75 -17.66 -11.13 -1.78
N ALA A 76 -17.62 -12.35 -1.23
CA ALA A 76 -18.08 -13.56 -1.92
C ALA A 76 -19.51 -13.47 -2.46
N ASP A 77 -20.41 -12.79 -1.74
CA ASP A 77 -21.82 -12.64 -2.13
C ASP A 77 -22.06 -11.50 -3.13
N LYS A 78 -21.01 -10.77 -3.55
CA LYS A 78 -21.15 -9.66 -4.48
C LYS A 78 -21.17 -10.17 -5.93
N PRO A 79 -22.03 -9.62 -6.80
CA PRO A 79 -22.16 -10.09 -8.19
C PRO A 79 -20.87 -9.94 -9.01
N PHE A 80 -19.96 -9.06 -8.59
CA PHE A 80 -18.66 -8.83 -9.25
C PHE A 80 -17.51 -9.70 -8.70
N TYR A 81 -17.73 -10.52 -7.66
CA TYR A 81 -16.66 -11.25 -6.96
C TYR A 81 -15.86 -12.19 -7.87
N ALA A 82 -16.55 -13.01 -8.66
CA ALA A 82 -15.90 -13.94 -9.58
C ALA A 82 -15.07 -13.21 -10.63
N GLY A 83 -15.62 -12.11 -11.18
CA GLY A 83 -14.93 -11.23 -12.11
C GLY A 83 -13.69 -10.57 -11.49
N LEU A 84 -13.79 -10.11 -10.23
CA LEU A 84 -12.69 -9.52 -9.49
C LEU A 84 -11.54 -10.51 -9.27
N CYS A 85 -11.85 -11.74 -8.83
CA CYS A 85 -10.83 -12.77 -8.62
C CYS A 85 -10.13 -13.15 -9.92
N LYS A 86 -10.90 -13.35 -10.99
CA LYS A 86 -10.37 -13.67 -12.33
C LYS A 86 -9.53 -12.53 -12.91
N TYR A 87 -9.95 -11.29 -12.70
CA TYR A 87 -9.19 -10.11 -13.11
C TYR A 87 -7.86 -10.00 -12.37
N MET A 88 -7.89 -10.18 -11.05
CA MET A 88 -6.68 -10.06 -10.23
C MET A 88 -5.66 -11.17 -10.49
N SER A 89 -6.10 -12.35 -10.95
CA SER A 89 -5.22 -13.48 -11.29
C SER A 89 -4.70 -13.44 -12.74
N SER A 90 -5.24 -12.55 -13.60
CA SER A 90 -4.98 -12.59 -15.04
C SER A 90 -3.55 -12.19 -15.43
N ALA A 91 -2.83 -11.47 -14.57
CA ALA A 91 -1.47 -11.01 -14.81
C ALA A 91 -0.78 -10.64 -13.47
N PRO A 92 0.55 -10.39 -13.49
CA PRO A 92 1.29 -10.00 -12.29
C PRO A 92 0.81 -8.69 -11.67
N LEU A 93 0.98 -8.58 -10.35
CA LEU A 93 0.72 -7.41 -9.51
C LEU A 93 1.95 -7.10 -8.64
N VAL A 94 1.98 -5.90 -8.06
CA VAL A 94 3.00 -5.52 -7.08
C VAL A 94 2.34 -5.38 -5.72
N ALA A 95 2.58 -6.32 -4.82
CA ALA A 95 2.13 -6.29 -3.44
C ALA A 95 3.13 -5.52 -2.57
N MET A 96 2.67 -4.63 -1.71
CA MET A 96 3.48 -3.74 -0.86
C MET A 96 2.91 -3.62 0.54
N CYS A 97 3.81 -3.41 1.51
CA CYS A 97 3.48 -3.07 2.88
C CYS A 97 4.11 -1.72 3.21
N TRP A 98 3.28 -0.75 3.60
CA TRP A 98 3.71 0.61 3.96
C TRP A 98 3.50 0.85 5.45
N GLU A 99 4.48 1.48 6.10
CA GLU A 99 4.45 1.81 7.53
C GLU A 99 4.48 3.31 7.76
N GLY A 100 3.72 3.76 8.75
CA GLY A 100 3.82 5.11 9.28
C GLY A 100 2.58 5.52 10.06
N THR A 101 2.66 6.67 10.74
CA THR A 101 1.55 7.20 11.53
C THR A 101 0.36 7.54 10.64
N GLY A 102 -0.79 6.92 10.88
CA GLY A 102 -2.02 7.18 10.12
C GLY A 102 -1.96 6.69 8.67
N VAL A 103 -1.10 5.71 8.37
CA VAL A 103 -0.86 5.24 7.00
C VAL A 103 -2.11 4.64 6.38
N VAL A 104 -2.96 3.93 7.13
CA VAL A 104 -4.19 3.31 6.59
C VAL A 104 -5.16 4.39 6.11
N LYS A 105 -5.48 5.36 6.99
CA LYS A 105 -6.38 6.47 6.65
C LYS A 105 -5.82 7.34 5.52
N THR A 106 -4.52 7.66 5.60
CA THR A 106 -3.89 8.53 4.61
C THR A 106 -3.78 7.85 3.24
N ALA A 107 -3.48 6.55 3.20
CA ALA A 107 -3.46 5.78 1.96
C ALA A 107 -4.83 5.80 1.25
N ARG A 108 -5.93 5.69 2.00
CA ARG A 108 -7.29 5.81 1.47
C ARG A 108 -7.57 7.19 0.89
N THR A 109 -7.18 8.24 1.60
CA THR A 109 -7.30 9.63 1.10
C THR A 109 -6.49 9.84 -0.17
N MET A 110 -5.24 9.34 -0.22
CA MET A 110 -4.38 9.44 -1.40
C MET A 110 -4.91 8.63 -2.58
N MET A 111 -5.59 7.52 -2.31
CA MET A 111 -6.20 6.68 -3.35
C MET A 111 -7.34 7.39 -4.06
N GLY A 112 -8.19 8.11 -3.33
CA GLY A 112 -9.42 8.73 -3.86
C GLY A 112 -10.63 7.80 -3.77
N GLU A 113 -11.79 8.31 -4.19
CA GLU A 113 -13.09 7.62 -4.11
C GLU A 113 -13.16 6.37 -5.00
N THR A 114 -13.99 5.39 -4.63
CA THR A 114 -14.11 4.13 -5.41
C THR A 114 -14.50 4.37 -6.87
N ARG A 115 -15.31 5.39 -7.12
CA ARG A 115 -15.63 5.88 -8.47
C ARG A 115 -14.59 6.93 -8.87
N PRO A 116 -13.80 6.69 -9.94
CA PRO A 116 -12.78 7.66 -10.37
C PRO A 116 -13.36 9.03 -10.74
N ALA A 117 -14.56 9.07 -11.33
CA ALA A 117 -15.25 10.32 -11.65
C ALA A 117 -15.55 11.20 -10.43
N ASP A 118 -15.65 10.60 -9.23
CA ASP A 118 -15.91 11.32 -7.98
C ASP A 118 -14.59 11.61 -7.21
N SER A 119 -13.45 11.14 -7.73
CA SER A 119 -12.14 11.36 -7.13
C SER A 119 -11.57 12.73 -7.47
N LYS A 120 -10.95 13.38 -6.48
CA LYS A 120 -10.33 14.70 -6.67
C LYS A 120 -9.02 14.58 -7.48
N PRO A 121 -8.67 15.59 -8.30
CA PRO A 121 -7.34 15.68 -8.91
C PRO A 121 -6.24 15.60 -7.84
N GLY A 122 -5.14 14.90 -8.15
CA GLY A 122 -4.05 14.61 -7.23
C GLY A 122 -4.20 13.30 -6.45
N THR A 123 -5.39 12.68 -6.46
CA THR A 123 -5.56 11.31 -5.96
C THR A 123 -5.16 10.28 -7.02
N ILE A 124 -4.77 9.08 -6.61
CA ILE A 124 -4.32 8.03 -7.55
C ILE A 124 -5.44 7.70 -8.55
N ARG A 125 -6.68 7.54 -8.08
CA ARG A 125 -7.83 7.26 -8.96
C ARG A 125 -8.23 8.47 -9.79
N GLY A 126 -8.18 9.67 -9.24
CA GLY A 126 -8.47 10.90 -10.00
C GLY A 126 -7.48 11.16 -11.12
N ASP A 127 -6.21 10.83 -10.92
CA ASP A 127 -5.16 11.08 -11.92
C ASP A 127 -5.03 9.94 -12.94
N PHE A 128 -5.33 8.70 -12.56
CA PHE A 128 -4.98 7.53 -13.36
C PHE A 128 -6.14 6.58 -13.69
N CYS A 129 -7.36 6.79 -13.19
CA CYS A 129 -8.49 5.90 -13.46
C CYS A 129 -9.65 6.63 -14.14
N ILE A 130 -10.41 5.87 -14.94
CA ILE A 130 -11.62 6.36 -15.61
C ILE A 130 -12.81 5.49 -15.17
N GLU A 131 -12.64 4.16 -15.20
CA GLU A 131 -13.70 3.20 -14.90
C GLU A 131 -13.53 2.52 -13.55
N VAL A 132 -14.64 2.19 -12.88
CA VAL A 132 -14.65 1.48 -11.59
C VAL A 132 -14.06 0.07 -11.69
N GLY A 133 -14.24 -0.62 -12.83
CA GLY A 133 -13.72 -1.98 -13.03
C GLY A 133 -12.21 -2.06 -13.29
N ARG A 134 -11.58 -0.94 -13.66
CA ARG A 134 -10.15 -0.83 -14.02
C ARG A 134 -9.47 0.20 -13.12
N GLN A 135 -9.42 -0.14 -11.85
CA GLN A 135 -8.72 0.64 -10.86
C GLN A 135 -7.32 0.09 -10.68
N VAL A 136 -6.30 0.95 -10.79
CA VAL A 136 -4.89 0.54 -10.76
C VAL A 136 -4.39 0.08 -9.39
N PHE A 137 -5.23 0.17 -8.35
CA PHE A 137 -4.78 0.18 -6.96
C PHE A 137 -5.79 -0.43 -5.99
N ILE A 138 -5.30 -1.11 -4.95
CA ILE A 138 -6.10 -1.54 -3.79
C ILE A 138 -5.32 -1.34 -2.50
N THR A 139 -6.02 -0.96 -1.42
CA THR A 139 -5.53 -1.03 -0.03
C THR A 139 -6.37 -2.03 0.74
N SER A 140 -5.76 -2.86 1.58
CA SER A 140 -6.53 -3.58 2.59
C SER A 140 -7.13 -2.61 3.61
N VAL A 141 -8.28 -3.00 4.17
CA VAL A 141 -8.76 -2.52 5.48
C VAL A 141 -7.77 -2.91 6.57
#